data_AF-A0A973XA55-F1
#
_entry.id   AF-A0A973XA55-F1
#
_cell.length_a   1.000
_cell.length_b   1.000
_cell.length_c   1.000
_cell.angle_alpha   90.00
_cell.angle_beta   90.00
_cell.angle_gamma   90.00
#
_symmetry.space_group_name_H-M   'P 1'
#
loop_
_entity.id
_entity.type
_entity.pdbx_description
1 polymer ?
#
loop_
_entity_poly.entity_id
_entity_poly.type
_entity_poly.pdbx_seq_one_letter_code
_entity_poly.pdbx_strand_id
1 'polypeptide(L)'
;MGFANLRWYNSVFIGLAPLLALAVAMLLAPSPVAWSPGMEDCKHWAVAAPILVMCLPSATDWKLAMQSWPILCAALALLGWHLFKL
;
A
#
# COMPACT_ATOMS: atom_id res chain seq x y z
N MET A 1 -11.64 13.32 19.34
CA MET A 1 -11.90 11.97 18.80
C MET A 1 -10.59 11.20 18.82
N GLY A 2 -10.43 10.27 19.77
CA GLY A 2 -9.26 9.39 19.82
C GLY A 2 -9.67 7.97 19.45
N PHE A 3 -8.86 7.28 18.67
CA PHE A 3 -9.05 5.86 18.39
C PHE A 3 -8.79 5.06 19.68
N ALA A 4 -9.84 4.61 20.36
CA ALA A 4 -9.76 4.00 21.69
C ALA A 4 -8.88 2.72 21.75
N ASN A 5 -8.69 2.04 20.62
CA ASN A 5 -7.92 0.80 20.51
C ASN A 5 -6.55 0.97 19.83
N LEU A 6 -6.11 2.20 19.63
CA LEU A 6 -4.82 2.44 19.01
C LEU A 6 -3.68 2.22 20.00
N ARG A 7 -2.70 1.42 19.60
CA ARG A 7 -1.51 1.08 20.38
C ARG A 7 -0.30 1.26 19.48
N TRP A 8 0.85 1.56 20.09
CA TRP A 8 2.11 1.75 19.38
C TRP A 8 2.50 0.56 18.49
N TYR A 9 2.02 -0.66 18.78
CA TYR A 9 2.34 -1.86 17.98
C TYR A 9 1.35 -2.15 16.85
N ASN A 10 0.13 -1.61 16.88
CA ASN A 10 -0.90 -1.87 15.86
C ASN A 10 -1.12 -0.68 14.90
N SER A 11 -0.63 0.50 15.26
CA SER A 11 -0.82 1.73 14.47
C SER A 11 -0.19 1.68 13.07
N VAL A 12 0.89 0.89 12.87
CA VAL A 12 1.46 0.65 11.53
C VAL A 12 0.48 -0.06 10.60
N PHE A 13 -0.22 -1.09 11.08
CA PHE A 13 -1.14 -1.86 10.25
C PHE A 13 -2.38 -1.05 9.91
N ILE A 14 -2.86 -0.23 10.84
CA ILE A 14 -4.00 0.65 10.64
C ILE A 14 -3.64 1.78 9.65
N GLY A 15 -2.50 2.44 9.86
CA GLY A 15 -2.05 3.53 8.99
C GLY A 15 -1.62 3.08 7.59
N LEU A 16 -1.16 1.84 7.42
CA LEU A 16 -0.78 1.30 6.11
C LEU A 16 -1.85 0.38 5.51
N ALA A 17 -3.03 0.26 6.13
CA ALA A 17 -4.13 -0.53 5.61
C ALA A 17 -4.53 -0.17 4.15
N PRO A 18 -4.53 1.10 3.72
CA PRO A 18 -4.84 1.47 2.33
C PRO A 18 -3.92 0.79 1.31
N LEU A 19 -2.64 0.58 1.65
CA LEU A 19 -1.67 -0.06 0.75
C LEU A 19 -1.95 -1.56 0.53
N LEU A 20 -2.66 -2.21 1.46
CA LEU A 20 -3.00 -3.62 1.34
C LEU A 20 -3.91 -3.86 0.14
N ALA A 21 -4.84 -2.95 -0.14
CA ALA A 21 -5.72 -3.05 -1.30
C ALA A 21 -4.94 -3.03 -2.63
N LEU A 22 -3.90 -2.18 -2.71
CA LEU A 22 -3.00 -2.15 -3.87
C LEU A 22 -2.21 -3.45 -4.01
N ALA A 23 -1.67 -3.98 -2.91
CA ALA A 23 -0.95 -5.25 -2.93
C ALA A 23 -1.84 -6.42 -3.40
N VAL A 24 -3.09 -6.49 -2.91
CA VAL A 24 -4.07 -7.49 -3.34
C VAL A 24 -4.41 -7.34 -4.83
N ALA A 25 -4.60 -6.11 -5.31
CA ALA A 25 -4.87 -5.86 -6.73
C ALA A 25 -3.71 -6.36 -7.62
N MET A 26 -2.46 -6.15 -7.19
CA MET A 26 -1.28 -6.65 -7.91
C MET A 26 -1.16 -8.17 -7.88
N LEU A 27 -1.55 -8.84 -6.80
CA LEU A 27 -1.56 -10.31 -6.70
C LEU A 27 -2.61 -10.96 -7.61
N LEU A 28 -3.73 -10.27 -7.84
CA LEU A 28 -4.81 -10.73 -8.70
C LEU A 28 -4.62 -10.30 -10.17
N ALA A 29 -3.66 -9.40 -10.44
CA ALA A 29 -3.40 -8.93 -11.78
C ALA A 29 -2.94 -10.08 -12.69
N PRO A 30 -3.43 -10.15 -13.94
CA PRO A 30 -3.02 -11.17 -14.88
C PRO A 30 -1.53 -11.05 -15.22
N SER A 31 -0.92 -12.17 -15.63
CA SER A 31 0.50 -12.21 -16.02
C SER A 31 0.82 -11.15 -17.09
N PRO A 32 1.83 -10.29 -16.87
CA PRO A 32 2.22 -9.27 -17.85
C PRO A 32 2.64 -9.86 -19.20
N VAL A 33 3.09 -11.11 -19.22
CA VAL A 33 3.62 -11.79 -20.42
C VAL A 33 2.52 -12.12 -21.43
N ALA A 34 1.28 -12.30 -20.97
CA ALA A 34 0.13 -12.61 -21.82
C ALA A 34 -0.72 -11.37 -22.14
N TRP A 35 -0.37 -10.20 -21.59
CA TRP A 35 -1.12 -8.96 -21.76
C TRP A 35 -0.50 -8.09 -22.85
N SER A 36 -1.34 -7.55 -23.73
CA SER A 36 -0.96 -6.57 -24.74
C SER A 36 -1.76 -5.29 -24.52
N PRO A 37 -1.11 -4.10 -24.43
CA PRO A 37 -1.81 -2.85 -24.19
C PRO A 37 -2.70 -2.48 -25.39
N GLY A 38 -3.97 -2.17 -25.11
CA GLY A 38 -4.97 -1.77 -26.09
C GLY A 38 -5.69 -0.47 -25.70
N MET A 39 -6.43 0.12 -26.65
CA MET A 39 -7.16 1.37 -26.41
C MET A 39 -8.24 1.25 -25.32
N GLU A 40 -8.83 0.06 -25.17
CA GLU A 40 -9.81 -0.20 -24.10
C GLU A 40 -9.15 -0.13 -22.72
N ASP A 41 -7.86 -0.44 -22.58
CA ASP A 41 -7.16 -0.32 -21.31
C ASP A 41 -7.14 1.13 -20.81
N CYS A 42 -7.10 2.12 -21.70
CA CYS A 42 -7.18 3.54 -21.31
C CYS A 42 -8.47 3.86 -20.55
N LYS A 43 -9.60 3.25 -20.93
CA LYS A 43 -10.88 3.44 -20.23
C LYS A 43 -10.84 2.75 -18.87
N HIS A 44 -10.33 1.53 -18.81
CA HIS A 44 -10.17 0.78 -17.56
C HIS A 44 -9.25 1.54 -16.59
N TRP A 45 -8.12 2.07 -17.08
CA TRP A 45 -7.20 2.90 -16.29
C TRP A 45 -7.83 4.23 -15.86
N ALA A 46 -8.62 4.88 -16.70
CA ALA A 46 -9.33 6.11 -16.31
C ALA A 46 -10.29 5.88 -15.12
N VAL A 47 -10.91 4.69 -15.04
CA VAL A 47 -11.79 4.31 -13.94
C VAL A 47 -10.99 3.80 -12.73
N ALA A 48 -9.94 3.01 -12.96
CA ALA A 48 -9.15 2.39 -11.89
C ALA A 48 -8.20 3.37 -11.20
N ALA A 49 -7.64 4.35 -11.93
CA ALA A 49 -6.69 5.32 -11.39
C ALA A 49 -7.17 6.03 -10.11
N PRO A 50 -8.39 6.61 -10.04
CA PRO A 50 -8.86 7.23 -8.80
C PRO A 50 -9.00 6.22 -7.65
N ILE A 51 -9.39 4.98 -7.93
CA ILE A 51 -9.51 3.92 -6.92
C ILE A 51 -8.13 3.55 -6.37
N LEU A 52 -7.13 3.42 -7.25
CA LEU A 52 -5.75 3.13 -6.86
C LEU A 52 -5.11 4.30 -6.10
N VAL A 53 -5.43 5.54 -6.45
CA VAL A 53 -4.98 6.73 -5.71
C VAL A 53 -5.54 6.73 -4.28
N MET A 54 -6.78 6.26 -4.07
CA MET A 54 -7.35 6.13 -2.72
C MET A 54 -6.68 5.05 -1.86
N CYS A 55 -5.87 4.17 -2.47
CA CYS A 55 -5.06 3.20 -1.73
C CYS A 55 -3.78 3.85 -1.17
N LEU A 56 -3.46 5.10 -1.52
CA LEU A 56 -2.33 5.81 -0.95
C LEU A 56 -2.69 6.35 0.45
N PRO A 57 -1.85 6.10 1.46
CA PRO A 57 -2.09 6.60 2.80
C PRO A 57 -2.08 8.14 2.82
N SER A 58 -3.07 8.72 3.48
CA SER A 58 -3.16 10.16 3.71
C SER A 58 -2.09 10.65 4.70
N ALA A 59 -1.96 11.97 4.86
CA ALA A 59 -1.05 12.55 5.85
C ALA A 59 -1.38 12.10 7.29
N THR A 60 -2.66 11.83 7.59
CA THR A 60 -3.08 11.32 8.90
C THR A 60 -2.66 9.86 9.08
N ASP A 61 -2.79 9.05 8.04
CA ASP A 61 -2.42 7.63 8.06
C ASP A 61 -0.91 7.45 8.26
N TRP A 62 -0.09 8.30 7.61
CA TRP A 62 1.34 8.35 7.86
C TRP A 62 1.69 8.74 9.28
N LYS A 63 1.02 9.75 9.85
CA LYS A 63 1.20 10.13 11.27
C LYS A 63 0.89 8.97 12.20
N LEU A 64 -0.13 8.19 11.89
CA LEU A 64 -0.51 6.99 12.64
C LEU A 64 0.57 5.92 12.54
N ALA A 65 1.03 5.61 11.33
CA ALA A 65 2.04 4.59 11.09
C ALA A 65 3.37 4.93 11.79
N MET A 66 3.76 6.21 11.84
CA MET A 66 4.96 6.67 12.54
C MET A 66 4.92 6.47 14.06
N GLN A 67 3.75 6.27 14.69
CA GLN A 67 3.68 5.91 16.11
C GLN A 67 4.28 4.52 16.38
N SER A 68 4.31 3.67 15.36
CA SER A 68 4.97 2.36 15.35
C SER A 68 6.38 2.41 14.75
N TRP A 69 7.13 3.51 14.94
CA TRP A 69 8.41 3.73 14.26
C TRP A 69 9.39 2.54 14.30
N PRO A 70 9.55 1.75 15.39
CA PRO A 70 10.50 0.63 15.38
C PRO A 70 10.07 -0.46 14.39
N ILE A 71 8.77 -0.73 14.31
CA ILE A 71 8.19 -1.72 13.40
C ILE A 71 8.29 -1.20 11.96
N LEU A 72 8.02 0.09 11.75
CA LEU A 72 8.15 0.72 10.44
C LEU A 72 9.60 0.65 9.92
N CYS A 73 10.60 0.95 10.76
CA CYS A 73 12.01 0.81 10.42
C CYS A 73 12.37 -0.65 10.07
N ALA A 74 11.91 -1.62 10.86
CA ALA A 74 12.14 -3.03 10.57
C ALA A 74 11.52 -3.46 9.24
N ALA A 75 10.28 -3.03 8.96
CA ALA A 75 9.59 -3.32 7.71
C ALA A 75 10.31 -2.70 6.50
N LEU A 76 10.76 -1.44 6.60
CA LEU A 76 11.54 -0.77 5.55
C LEU A 76 12.91 -1.43 5.33
N ALA A 77 13.58 -1.87 6.40
CA ALA A 77 14.84 -2.60 6.30
C ALA A 77 14.67 -3.95 5.59
N LEU A 78 13.62 -4.70 5.94
CA LEU A 78 13.27 -5.96 5.26
C LEU A 78 12.92 -5.72 3.79
N LEU A 79 12.13 -4.69 3.49
CA LEU A 79 11.79 -4.31 2.12
C LEU A 79 13.05 -3.96 1.32
N GLY A 80 13.94 -3.16 1.89
CA GLY A 80 15.22 -2.81 1.29
C GLY A 80 16.08 -4.05 1.03
N TRP A 81 16.22 -4.93 2.02
CA TRP A 81 16.93 -6.20 1.85
C TRP A 81 16.37 -7.02 0.68
N HIS A 82 15.04 -7.16 0.59
CA HIS A 82 14.41 -7.92 -0.49
C HIS A 82 14.57 -7.28 -1.87
N LEU A 83 14.45 -5.96 -1.97
CA LEU A 83 14.55 -5.23 -3.25
C LEU A 83 15.98 -5.16 -3.77
N PHE A 84 16.95 -4.96 -2.87
CA PHE A 84 18.36 -4.77 -3.23
C PHE A 84 19.19 -6.05 -3.13
N LYS A 85 18.63 -7.15 -2.59
CA LYS A 85 19.34 -8.41 -2.30
C LYS A 85 20.71 -8.16 -1.67
N LEU A 86 20.75 -7.26 -0.68
CA LEU A 86 21.91 -7.08 0.19
C LEU A 86 22.21 -8.37 0.96
#